data_AF-A0A855MM08-F1
#
_entry.id   AF-A0A855MM08-F1
#
_cell.length_a   1.000
_cell.length_b   1.000
_cell.length_c   1.000
_cell.angle_alpha   90.00
_cell.angle_beta   90.00
_cell.angle_gamma   90.00
#
_symmetry.space_group_name_H-M   'P 1'
#
loop_
_entity.id
_entity.type
_entity.pdbx_description
1 polymer ?
#
loop_
_entity_poly.entity_id
_entity_poly.type
_entity_poly.pdbx_seq_one_letter_code
_entity_poly.pdbx_strand_id
1 'polypeptide(L)' 'MNDNKKRIVRFLIYYFFISVGVLLFFFFWFTKLFWFSLVTWLFATFGVISISFFTFMNLRITELENESKDVNNKNNEND' A
#
# COMPACT_ATOMS: atom_id res chain seq x y z
N MET A 1 10.85 -11.52 -4.61
CA MET A 1 9.83 -10.47 -4.42
C MET A 1 10.53 -9.13 -4.63
N ASN A 2 10.16 -8.36 -5.67
CA ASN A 2 10.80 -7.08 -6.02
C ASN A 2 10.92 -6.18 -4.78
N ASP A 3 12.10 -5.60 -4.53
CA ASP A 3 12.40 -4.82 -3.32
C ASP A 3 11.41 -3.67 -3.09
N ASN A 4 10.87 -3.12 -4.19
CA ASN A 4 9.82 -2.09 -4.15
C ASN A 4 8.51 -2.61 -3.55
N LYS A 5 8.10 -3.84 -3.91
CA LYS A 5 6.90 -4.50 -3.34
C LYS A 5 7.10 -4.78 -1.85
N LYS A 6 8.30 -5.24 -1.46
CA LYS A 6 8.65 -5.47 -0.05
C LYS A 6 8.62 -4.19 0.77
N ARG A 7 9.09 -3.07 0.20
CA ARG A 7 9.08 -1.75 0.86
C ARG A 7 7.67 -1.23 1.11
N ILE A 8 6.76 -1.39 0.15
CA ILE A 8 5.35 -0.99 0.28
C ILE A 8 4.66 -1.78 1.40
N VAL A 9 4.82 -3.11 1.43
CA VAL A 9 4.22 -3.96 2.47
C VAL A 9 4.75 -3.58 3.85
N ARG A 10 6.06 -3.32 3.98
CA ARG A 10 6.67 -2.91 5.25
C ARG A 10 6.14 -1.56 5.73
N PHE A 11 5.95 -0.61 4.82
CA PHE A 11 5.32 0.68 5.11
C PHE A 11 3.88 0.50 5.59
N LEU A 12 3.11 -0.36 4.93
CA LEU A 12 1.72 -0.66 5.29
C LEU A 12 1.59 -1.21 6.70
N ILE A 13 2.44 -2.17 7.04
CA ILE A 13 2.49 -2.79 8.37
C ILE A 13 2.86 -1.75 9.42
N TYR A 14 3.90 -0.96 9.18
CA TYR A 14 4.36 0.06 10.12
C TYR A 14 3.30 1.15 10.37
N TYR A 15 2.66 1.62 9.28
CA TYR A 15 1.55 2.57 9.36
C TYR A 15 0.38 2.00 10.16
N PHE A 16 0.01 0.73 9.91
CA PHE A 16 -1.08 0.08 10.63
C PHE A 16 -0.80 -0.01 12.13
N PHE A 17 0.40 -0.43 12.54
CA PHE A 17 0.76 -0.53 13.95
C PHE A 17 0.74 0.84 14.67
N ILE A 18 1.28 1.88 14.04
CA ILE A 18 1.22 3.25 14.61
C ILE A 18 -0.22 3.72 14.73
N SER A 19 -1.02 3.47 13.69
CA SER A 19 -2.42 3.88 13.64
C SER A 19 -3.27 3.21 14.73
N VAL A 20 -3.05 1.92 14.97
CA VAL A 20 -3.68 1.19 16.10
C VAL A 20 -3.22 1.74 17.44
N GLY A 21 -1.94 2.07 17.59
CA GLY A 21 -1.41 2.69 18.82
C GLY A 21 -2.08 4.01 19.16
N VAL A 22 -2.27 4.88 18.16
CA VAL A 22 -3.01 6.15 18.32
C VAL A 22 -4.47 5.89 18.67
N LEU A 23 -5.12 4.91 18.03
CA LEU A 23 -6.51 4.56 18.31
C LEU A 23 -6.71 4.07 19.76
N LEU A 24 -5.79 3.24 20.26
CA LEU A 24 -5.79 2.75 21.64
C LEU A 24 -5.57 3.88 22.66
N PHE A 25 -4.73 4.85 22.33
CA PHE A 25 -4.55 6.04 23.16
C PHE A 25 -5.85 6.88 23.25
N PHE A 26 -6.53 7.07 22.12
CA PHE A 26 -7.83 7.76 22.07
C PHE A 26 -8.95 6.99 22.81
N PHE A 27 -8.91 5.65 22.80
CA PHE A 27 -9.85 4.82 23.56
C PHE A 27 -9.80 5.11 25.07
N PHE A 28 -8.59 5.24 25.64
CA PHE A 28 -8.42 5.51 27.07
C PHE A 28 -8.80 6.95 27.46
N TRP A 29 -8.63 7.92 26.57
CA TRP A 29 -8.80 9.34 26.90
C TRP A 29 -10.19 9.91 26.60
N PHE A 30 -10.89 9.41 25.57
CA PHE A 30 -12.16 9.99 25.11
C PHE A 30 -13.20 8.95 24.66
N THR A 31 -13.81 8.24 25.61
CA THR A 31 -14.76 7.14 25.34
C THR A 31 -16.00 7.57 24.53
N LYS A 32 -16.47 8.82 24.66
CA LYS A 32 -17.61 9.35 23.89
C LYS A 32 -17.28 9.64 22.42
N LEU A 33 -16.05 10.05 22.13
CA LEU A 33 -15.60 10.35 20.76
C LEU A 33 -14.96 9.13 20.08
N PHE A 34 -14.69 8.08 20.85
CA PHE A 34 -14.06 6.85 20.35
C PHE A 34 -14.81 6.24 19.18
N TRP A 35 -16.14 6.13 19.24
CA TRP A 35 -16.94 5.57 18.15
C TRP A 35 -16.80 6.37 16.85
N PHE A 36 -16.79 7.69 16.94
CA PHE A 36 -16.56 8.56 15.78
C PHE A 36 -15.13 8.36 15.23
N SER A 37 -14.13 8.36 16.13
CA SER A 37 -12.73 8.11 15.77
C SER A 37 -12.52 6.74 15.13
N LEU A 38 -13.25 5.71 15.57
CA LEU A 38 -13.17 4.34 15.05
C LEU A 38 -13.72 4.28 13.62
N VAL A 39 -14.85 4.93 13.34
CA VAL A 39 -15.39 5.02 11.98
C VAL A 39 -14.43 5.78 11.06
N THR A 40 -13.91 6.93 11.50
CA THR A 40 -12.90 7.68 10.72
C THR A 40 -11.65 6.84 10.46
N TRP A 41 -11.22 6.07 11.45
CA TRP A 41 -10.07 5.17 11.33
C TRP A 41 -10.30 4.04 10.32
N LEU A 42 -11.50 3.45 10.29
CA LEU A 42 -11.90 2.46 9.28
C LEU A 42 -11.85 3.03 7.86
N PHE A 43 -12.37 4.24 7.65
CA PHE A 43 -12.31 4.90 6.34
C PHE A 43 -10.86 5.24 5.94
N ALA A 44 -10.05 5.75 6.87
CA ALA A 44 -8.65 6.07 6.61
C ALA A 44 -7.82 4.83 6.26
N THR A 45 -8.02 3.72 6.98
CA THR A 45 -7.34 2.44 6.69
C THR A 45 -7.74 1.89 5.33
N PHE A 46 -9.03 1.93 4.98
CA PHE A 46 -9.49 1.55 3.64
C PHE A 46 -8.85 2.39 2.53
N GLY A 47 -8.72 3.70 2.73
CA GLY A 47 -8.06 4.60 1.77
C GLY A 47 -6.60 4.23 1.55
N VAL A 48 -5.84 4.04 2.64
CA VAL A 48 -4.41 3.68 2.57
C VAL A 48 -4.20 2.31 1.91
N ILE A 49 -5.06 1.33 2.23
CA ILE A 49 -5.03 0.00 1.60
C ILE A 49 -5.29 0.12 0.10
N SER A 50 -6.29 0.92 -0.31
CA SER A 50 -6.67 1.09 -1.72
C SER A 50 -5.54 1.73 -2.54
N ILE A 51 -4.93 2.81 -2.03
CA ILE A 51 -3.81 3.50 -2.69
C ILE A 51 -2.60 2.57 -2.82
N SER A 52 -2.34 1.77 -1.79
CA SER A 52 -1.21 0.83 -1.79
C SER A 52 -1.43 -0.35 -2.73
N PHE A 53 -2.66 -0.84 -2.81
CA PHE A 53 -3.06 -1.86 -3.78
C PHE A 53 -2.95 -1.32 -5.22
N PHE A 54 -3.40 -0.09 -5.46
CA PHE A 54 -3.27 0.57 -6.75
C PHE A 54 -1.80 0.75 -7.15
N THR A 55 -0.95 1.17 -6.20
CA THR A 55 0.50 1.28 -6.41
C THR A 55 1.12 -0.07 -6.75
N PHE A 56 0.68 -1.15 -6.09
CA PHE A 56 1.15 -2.51 -6.36
C PHE A 56 0.73 -3.00 -7.76
N MET A 57 -0.53 -2.74 -8.16
CA MET A 57 -1.04 -3.03 -9.49
C MET A 57 -0.27 -2.24 -10.56
N ASN A 58 -0.04 -0.95 -10.34
CA ASN A 58 0.70 -0.10 -11.27
C ASN A 58 2.14 -0.59 -11.46
N LEU A 59 2.84 -0.93 -10.37
CA LEU A 59 4.18 -1.54 -10.45
C LEU A 59 4.17 -2.87 -11.23
N ARG A 60 3.12 -3.68 -11.09
CA ARG A 60 2.98 -4.94 -11.84
C ARG A 60 2.73 -4.68 -13.33
N ILE A 61 1.93 -3.68 -13.68
CA ILE A 61 1.68 -3.29 -15.08
C ILE A 61 2.97 -2.76 -15.71
N THR A 62 3.71 -1.90 -15.01
CA THR A 62 5.00 -1.38 -15.49
C THR A 62 6.07 -2.48 -15.64
N GLU A 63 6.10 -3.47 -14.74
CA GLU A 63 6.96 -4.66 -14.90
C GLU A 63 6.63 -5.42 -16.19
N LEU A 64 5.34 -5.68 -16.46
CA LEU A 64 4.89 -6.39 -17.67
C LEU A 64 5.13 -5.59 -18.95
N GLU A 65 4.96 -4.26 -18.90
CA GLU A 65 5.26 -3.39 -20.04
C GLU A 65 6.76 -3.37 -20.36
N ASN A 66 7.62 -3.27 -19.35
CA ASN A 66 9.07 -3.33 -19.54
C ASN A 66 9.54 -4.69 -20.04
N GLU A 67 8.99 -5.79 -19.50
CA GLU A 67 9.29 -7.14 -19.97
C GLU A 67 8.88 -7.33 -21.44
N SER A 68 7.73 -6.80 -21.86
CA SER A 68 7.31 -6.84 -23.27
C SER A 68 8.19 -6.00 -24.20
N LYS A 69 8.72 -4.86 -23.74
CA LYS A 69 9.66 -4.03 -24.49
C LYS A 69 11.03 -4.69 -24.64
N ASP A 70 11.52 -5.34 -23.59
CA ASP A 70 12.83 -6.03 -23.60
C ASP A 70 12.82 -7.24 -24.55
N VAL A 71 11.71 -8.00 -24.59
CA VAL A 71 11.53 -9.11 -25.54
C VAL A 71 11.49 -8.60 -26.99
N ASN A 72 10.84 -7.47 -27.24
CA ASN A 72 10.75 -6.91 -28.59
C ASN A 72 12.09 -6.33 -29.08
N ASN A 73 12.92 -5.80 -28.17
CA ASN A 73 14.24 -5.26 -28.51
C ASN A 73 15.26 -6.37 -28.81
N LYS A 74 15.21 -7.49 -28.09
CA LYS A 74 16.04 -8.69 -28.36
C LYS A 74 15.76 -9.35 -29.72
N ASN A 75 14.56 -9.20 -30.25
CA ASN A 75 14.24 -9.72 -31.59
C ASN A 75 14.78 -8.82 -32.71
N ASN A 76 15.01 -7.53 -32.47
CA ASN A 76 15.55 -6.59 -33.47
C ASN A 76 17.09 -6.57 -33.53
N GLU A 77 17.80 -7.15 -32.55
CA GLU A 77 19.28 -7.29 -32.61
C GLU A 77 19.74 -8.60 -33.28
N ASN A 78 18.81 -9.52 -33.58
CA ASN A 78 19.11 -10.81 -34.21
C ASN A 78 18.74 -10.89 -35.71
N ASP A 79 18.32 -9.78 -36.32
CA ASP A 79 18.18 -9.58 -37.77
C ASP A 79 19.24 -8.57 -38.27
#